data_AF-A0A6B3HHM9-F1
#
_entry.id   AF-A0A6B3HHM9-F1
#
_cell.length_a   1.000
_cell.length_b   1.000
_cell.length_c   1.000
_cell.angle_alpha   90.00
_cell.angle_beta   90.00
_cell.angle_gamma   90.00
#
_symmetry.space_group_name_H-M   'P 1'
#
loop_
_entity.id
_entity.type
_entity.pdbx_description
1 polymer ?
#
loop_
_entity_poly.entity_id
_entity_poly.type
_entity_poly.pdbx_seq_one_letter_code
_entity_poly.pdbx_strand_id
1 'polypeptide(L)'
;RRFSAVQLFEARATAAAPHFVLDPGNVEAVVSICRRLDGIPLALEMAATRVRALGVAELEARLDDRFPLLAVGSRSAPERQRTLRSVIDWSWDLLGEQERTVLRRLAVHSDGATL
;
A
#
# COMPACT_ATOMS: atom_id res chain seq x y z
N ARG A 1 -16.34 -3.99 10.10
CA ARG A 1 -16.59 -5.10 9.15
C ARG A 1 -15.26 -5.47 8.49
N ARG A 2 -14.62 -6.57 8.87
CA ARG A 2 -13.28 -6.98 8.36
C ARG A 2 -13.32 -7.72 7.03
N PHE A 3 -14.46 -8.32 6.68
CA PHE A 3 -14.62 -9.09 5.44
C PHE A 3 -14.48 -8.25 4.16
N SER A 4 -14.87 -6.97 4.19
CA SER A 4 -14.76 -6.11 3.00
C SER A 4 -13.32 -5.75 2.62
N ALA A 5 -12.42 -5.59 3.61
CA ALA A 5 -11.01 -5.27 3.35
C ALA A 5 -10.27 -6.47 2.74
N VAL A 6 -10.50 -7.67 3.27
CA VAL A 6 -9.91 -8.92 2.76
C VAL A 6 -10.43 -9.21 1.34
N GLN A 7 -11.74 -9.08 1.11
CA GLN A 7 -12.33 -9.26 -0.23
C GLN A 7 -11.79 -8.25 -1.25
N LEU A 8 -11.61 -6.99 -0.85
CA LEU A 8 -11.01 -5.98 -1.72
C LEU A 8 -9.54 -6.31 -2.02
N PHE A 9 -8.76 -6.69 -1.00
CA PHE A 9 -7.37 -7.08 -1.19
C PHE A 9 -7.26 -8.29 -2.12
N GLU A 10 -8.07 -9.32 -1.90
CA GLU A 10 -8.11 -10.53 -2.74
C GLU A 10 -8.43 -10.17 -4.19
N ALA A 11 -9.52 -9.43 -4.44
CA ALA A 11 -9.90 -9.04 -5.80
C ALA A 11 -8.78 -8.28 -6.52
N ARG A 12 -8.09 -7.40 -5.82
CA ARG A 12 -7.00 -6.57 -6.37
C ARG A 12 -5.71 -7.37 -6.55
N ALA A 13 -5.43 -8.30 -5.64
CA ALA A 13 -4.26 -9.15 -5.70
C ALA A 13 -4.39 -10.16 -6.85
N THR A 14 -5.58 -10.73 -7.07
CA THR A 14 -5.88 -11.59 -8.22
C THR A 14 -5.79 -10.83 -9.53
N ALA A 15 -6.30 -9.59 -9.59
CA ALA A 15 -6.15 -8.74 -10.78
C ALA A 15 -4.67 -8.43 -11.09
N ALA A 16 -3.86 -8.20 -10.06
CA ALA A 16 -2.44 -7.92 -10.22
C ALA A 16 -1.60 -9.18 -10.45
N ALA A 17 -2.00 -10.34 -9.92
CA ALA A 17 -1.30 -11.62 -9.99
C ALA A 17 -2.34 -12.73 -10.22
N PRO A 18 -2.60 -13.16 -11.47
CA PRO A 18 -3.68 -14.10 -11.80
C PRO A 18 -3.60 -15.47 -11.13
N HIS A 19 -2.43 -15.85 -10.60
CA HIS A 19 -2.22 -17.10 -9.86
C HIS A 19 -2.34 -16.95 -8.34
N PHE A 20 -2.61 -15.74 -7.85
CA PHE A 20 -2.87 -15.51 -6.45
C PHE A 20 -4.19 -16.17 -6.05
N VAL A 21 -4.14 -17.00 -5.00
CA VAL A 21 -5.30 -17.64 -4.38
C VAL A 21 -5.21 -17.38 -2.88
N LEU A 22 -6.30 -16.90 -2.28
CA LEU A 22 -6.41 -16.81 -0.84
C LEU A 22 -6.63 -18.22 -0.28
N ASP A 23 -5.72 -18.69 0.55
CA ASP A 23 -5.72 -20.05 1.09
C ASP A 23 -5.38 -20.06 2.59
N PRO A 24 -5.55 -21.20 3.29
CA PRO A 24 -5.25 -21.29 4.71
C PRO A 24 -3.79 -20.98 5.07
N GLY A 25 -2.85 -21.08 4.13
CA GLY A 25 -1.43 -20.78 4.34
C GLY A 25 -1.10 -19.28 4.26
N ASN A 26 -1.95 -18.46 3.66
CA ASN A 26 -1.71 -17.02 3.50
C ASN A 26 -2.79 -16.12 4.13
N VAL A 27 -3.92 -16.68 4.57
CA VAL A 27 -5.05 -15.91 5.11
C VAL A 27 -4.68 -15.06 6.32
N GLU A 28 -3.82 -15.56 7.21
CA GLU A 28 -3.38 -14.82 8.40
C GLU A 28 -2.55 -13.59 8.02
N ALA A 29 -1.62 -13.74 7.08
CA ALA A 29 -0.80 -12.65 6.55
C ALA A 29 -1.67 -11.59 5.85
N VAL A 30 -2.66 -12.00 5.04
CA VAL A 30 -3.60 -11.07 4.40
C VAL A 30 -4.43 -10.30 5.44
N VAL A 31 -4.91 -10.98 6.48
CA VAL A 31 -5.65 -10.32 7.56
C VAL A 31 -4.77 -9.33 8.31
N SER A 32 -3.50 -9.68 8.55
CA SER A 32 -2.51 -8.79 9.16
C SER A 32 -2.27 -7.55 8.31
N ILE A 33 -1.98 -7.71 7.01
CA ILE A 33 -1.85 -6.61 6.04
C ILE A 33 -3.10 -5.71 6.08
N CYS A 34 -4.30 -6.30 6.00
CA CYS A 34 -5.54 -5.54 6.02
C CYS A 34 -5.74 -4.72 7.30
N ARG A 35 -5.31 -5.25 8.45
CA ARG A 35 -5.38 -4.54 9.75
C ARG A 35 -4.39 -3.38 9.80
N ARG A 36 -3.16 -3.60 9.33
CA ARG A 36 -2.10 -2.58 9.35
C ARG A 36 -2.40 -1.41 8.43
N LEU A 37 -3.07 -1.68 7.32
CA LEU A 37 -3.52 -0.66 6.38
C LEU A 37 -4.86 -0.02 6.80
N ASP A 38 -5.32 -0.27 8.04
CA ASP A 38 -6.57 0.23 8.62
C ASP A 38 -7.84 -0.05 7.78
N GLY A 39 -7.75 -0.99 6.84
CA GLY A 39 -8.80 -1.25 5.84
C GLY A 39 -8.99 -0.12 4.83
N ILE A 40 -8.05 0.83 4.69
CA ILE A 40 -8.13 1.96 3.76
C ILE A 40 -8.11 1.42 2.32
N PRO A 41 -9.17 1.61 1.52
CA PRO A 41 -9.30 0.97 0.21
C PRO A 41 -8.11 1.19 -0.73
N LEU A 42 -7.64 2.42 -0.84
CA LEU A 42 -6.53 2.77 -1.73
C LEU A 42 -5.19 2.14 -1.28
N ALA A 43 -4.95 2.07 0.03
CA ALA A 43 -3.76 1.43 0.57
C ALA A 43 -3.78 -0.09 0.28
N LEU A 44 -4.95 -0.72 0.42
CA LEU A 44 -5.15 -2.13 0.07
C LEU A 44 -4.91 -2.38 -1.42
N GLU A 45 -5.45 -1.54 -2.30
CA GLU A 45 -5.25 -1.65 -3.75
C GLU A 45 -3.77 -1.64 -4.14
N MET A 46 -3.03 -0.66 -3.64
CA MET A 46 -1.62 -0.54 -3.95
C MET A 46 -0.75 -1.61 -3.27
N ALA A 47 -1.17 -2.15 -2.12
CA ALA A 47 -0.45 -3.25 -1.48
C ALA A 47 -0.65 -4.53 -2.30
N ALA A 48 -1.88 -4.76 -2.74
CA ALA A 48 -2.25 -5.89 -3.56
C ALA A 48 -1.51 -5.95 -4.90
N THR A 49 -1.19 -4.81 -5.53
CA THR A 49 -0.39 -4.80 -6.78
C THR A 49 1.03 -5.34 -6.60
N ARG A 50 1.57 -5.33 -5.38
CA ARG A 50 2.92 -5.80 -5.08
C ARG A 50 3.01 -7.30 -4.81
N VAL A 51 1.86 -7.99 -4.69
CA VAL A 51 1.81 -9.44 -4.48
C VAL A 51 2.54 -10.19 -5.59
N ARG A 52 2.46 -9.72 -6.85
CA ARG A 52 3.20 -10.32 -7.97
C ARG A 52 4.72 -10.31 -7.75
N ALA A 53 5.25 -9.22 -7.20
CA ALA A 53 6.69 -8.99 -7.09
C ALA A 53 7.28 -9.53 -5.78
N LEU A 54 6.53 -9.48 -4.69
CA LEU A 54 7.02 -9.79 -3.35
C LEU A 54 6.41 -11.09 -2.77
N GLY A 55 5.21 -11.46 -3.19
CA GLY A 55 4.39 -12.41 -2.45
C GLY A 55 3.81 -11.81 -1.16
N VAL A 56 2.87 -12.51 -0.55
CA VAL A 56 2.10 -11.98 0.61
C VAL A 56 2.95 -11.93 1.88
N ALA A 57 3.76 -12.94 2.16
CA ALA A 57 4.57 -13.00 3.39
C ALA A 57 5.63 -11.90 3.45
N GLU A 58 6.36 -11.67 2.34
CA GLU A 58 7.34 -10.58 2.26
C GLU A 58 6.67 -9.20 2.31
N LEU A 59 5.50 -9.06 1.71
CA LEU A 59 4.71 -7.83 1.80
C LEU A 59 4.32 -7.53 3.26
N GLU A 60 3.86 -8.55 4.01
CA GLU A 60 3.56 -8.42 5.44
C GLU A 60 4.79 -7.99 6.25
N ALA A 61 5.92 -8.68 6.06
CA ALA A 61 7.17 -8.40 6.78
C ALA A 61 7.68 -6.97 6.52
N ARG A 62 7.59 -6.48 5.28
CA ARG A 62 7.98 -5.09 4.96
C ARG A 62 7.07 -4.04 5.57
N LEU A 63 5.82 -4.40 5.85
CA LEU A 63 4.92 -3.53 6.61
C LEU A 63 5.27 -3.53 8.10
N ASP A 64 5.96 -4.56 8.64
CA ASP A 64 6.52 -4.56 10.02
C ASP A 64 7.62 -3.55 10.21
N ASP A 65 8.56 -3.49 9.27
CA ASP A 65 9.76 -2.66 9.46
C ASP A 65 9.51 -1.16 9.21
N ARG A 66 8.48 -0.78 8.45
CA ARG A 66 8.29 0.60 7.96
C ARG A 66 7.10 1.37 8.54
N PHE A 67 6.17 0.70 9.23
CA PHE A 67 5.02 1.36 9.84
C PHE A 67 5.30 2.24 11.08
N PRO A 68 6.30 1.95 11.95
CA PRO A 68 6.52 2.78 13.13
C PRO A 68 6.85 4.25 12.79
N LEU A 69 7.38 4.51 11.59
CA LEU A 69 7.76 5.84 11.13
C LEU A 69 6.57 6.68 10.61
N LEU A 70 5.50 6.05 10.12
CA LEU A 70 4.33 6.75 9.56
C LEU A 70 3.26 7.09 10.61
N ALA A 71 3.27 6.41 11.77
CA ALA A 71 2.33 6.71 12.87
C ALA A 71 2.59 8.08 13.55
N VAL A 72 3.73 8.74 13.27
CA VAL A 72 4.12 10.04 13.83
C VAL A 72 3.78 11.21 12.89
N GLY A 73 3.18 10.94 11.73
CA GLY A 73 2.85 11.96 10.72
C GLY A 73 1.56 12.75 10.98
N SER A 74 1.69 13.92 11.62
CA SER A 74 0.71 15.03 11.66
C SER A 74 -0.58 14.84 12.49
N ARG A 75 -0.49 15.07 13.80
CA ARG A 75 -1.66 15.14 14.71
C ARG A 75 -2.56 16.38 14.49
N SER A 76 -2.23 17.28 13.55
CA SER A 76 -2.94 18.56 13.33
C SER A 76 -3.79 18.65 12.05
N ALA A 77 -3.75 17.66 11.16
CA ALA A 77 -4.53 17.72 9.91
C ALA A 77 -5.93 17.09 10.07
N PRO A 78 -6.96 17.61 9.36
CA PRO A 78 -8.26 16.96 9.22
C PRO A 78 -8.08 15.51 8.77
N GLU A 79 -8.88 14.61 9.33
CA GLU A 79 -8.73 13.15 9.18
C GLU A 79 -8.59 12.70 7.71
N ARG A 80 -9.33 13.32 6.78
CA ARG A 80 -9.25 13.03 5.33
C ARG A 80 -7.89 13.37 4.71
N GLN A 81 -7.25 14.46 5.12
CA GLN A 81 -5.93 14.84 4.62
C GLN A 81 -4.82 13.96 5.20
N ARG A 82 -5.00 13.48 6.43
CA ARG A 82 -4.11 12.49 7.05
C ARG A 82 -4.07 11.20 6.22
N THR A 83 -5.23 10.66 5.84
CA THR A 83 -5.32 9.46 5.01
C THR A 83 -4.64 9.65 3.65
N LEU A 84 -4.91 10.75 2.96
CA LEU A 84 -4.28 11.03 1.65
C LEU A 84 -2.76 11.21 1.76
N ARG A 85 -2.28 11.97 2.74
CA ARG A 85 -0.85 12.17 2.96
C ARG A 85 -0.15 10.86 3.31
N SER A 86 -0.74 10.08 4.22
CA SER A 86 -0.18 8.78 4.62
C SER A 86 -0.07 7.81 3.45
N VAL A 87 -1.03 7.84 2.51
CA VAL A 87 -0.95 7.02 1.30
C VAL A 87 0.16 7.52 0.36
N ILE A 88 0.29 8.83 0.18
CA ILE A 88 1.37 9.42 -0.64
C ILE A 88 2.74 9.08 -0.06
N ASP A 89 2.94 9.27 1.25
CA ASP A 89 4.20 9.00 1.93
C ASP A 89 4.55 7.50 1.84
N TRP A 90 3.56 6.61 2.00
CA TRP A 90 3.76 5.18 1.81
C TRP A 90 4.09 4.81 0.35
N SER A 91 3.45 5.46 -0.63
CA SER A 91 3.80 5.27 -2.04
C SER A 91 5.25 5.67 -2.33
N TRP A 92 5.74 6.70 -1.64
CA TRP A 92 7.09 7.23 -1.77
C TRP A 92 8.15 6.34 -1.14
N ASP A 93 7.88 5.86 0.08
CA ASP A 93 8.80 5.02 0.84
C ASP A 93 9.04 3.66 0.19
N LEU A 94 8.13 3.21 -0.67
CA LEU A 94 8.22 1.96 -1.40
C LEU A 94 8.99 2.04 -2.72
N LEU A 95 9.31 3.25 -3.21
CA LEU A 95 10.12 3.45 -4.41
C LEU A 95 11.60 3.19 -4.11
N GLY A 96 12.31 2.54 -5.03
CA GLY A 96 13.77 2.51 -5.05
C GLY A 96 14.36 3.88 -5.41
N GLU A 97 15.68 4.06 -5.22
CA GLU A 97 16.34 5.35 -5.45
C GLU A 97 16.16 5.92 -6.86
N GLN A 98 16.23 5.05 -7.87
CA GLN A 98 16.06 5.46 -9.27
C GLN A 98 14.63 5.98 -9.52
N GLU A 99 13.62 5.28 -9.02
CA GLU A 99 12.21 5.65 -9.18
C GLU A 99 11.89 6.95 -8.43
N ARG A 100 12.42 7.14 -7.21
CA ARG A 100 12.30 8.41 -6.46
C ARG A 100 12.93 9.56 -7.22
N THR A 101 14.06 9.32 -7.89
CA THR A 101 14.76 10.36 -8.65
C THR A 101 13.95 10.80 -9.87
N VAL A 102 13.34 9.86 -10.59
CA VAL A 102 12.44 10.19 -11.72
C VAL A 102 11.22 10.97 -11.23
N LEU A 103 10.56 10.49 -10.17
CA LEU A 103 9.37 11.17 -9.63
C LEU A 103 9.66 12.58 -9.10
N ARG A 104 10.83 12.82 -8.46
CA ARG A 104 11.25 14.18 -8.07
C ARG A 104 11.37 15.13 -9.27
N ARG A 105 11.89 14.63 -10.39
CA ARG A 105 12.05 15.44 -11.61
C ARG A 105 10.71 15.76 -12.26
N LEU A 106 9.76 14.83 -12.22
CA LEU A 106 8.42 15.02 -12.75
C LEU A 106 7.54 15.91 -11.87
N ALA A 107 7.81 15.97 -10.56
CA ALA A 107 7.03 16.76 -9.59
C ALA A 107 7.14 18.29 -9.76
N VAL A 108 8.00 18.79 -10.66
CA VAL A 108 8.11 20.22 -11.01
C VAL A 108 6.89 20.70 -11.81
N HIS A 109 6.16 19.80 -12.47
CA HIS A 109 5.00 20.15 -13.28
C HIS A 109 3.75 20.29 -12.41
N SER A 110 3.25 21.52 -12.24
CA SER A 110 2.12 21.86 -11.38
C SER A 110 0.80 21.19 -11.77
N ASP A 111 0.62 20.83 -13.04
CA ASP A 111 -0.59 20.20 -13.59
C ASP A 111 -0.36 18.76 -14.09
N GLY A 112 0.76 18.16 -13.71
CA GLY A 112 1.17 16.84 -14.19
C GLY A 112 1.92 16.86 -15.53
N ALA A 113 2.30 15.68 -16.01
CA ALA A 113 3.05 15.49 -17.25
C ALA A 113 2.47 14.34 -18.06
N THR A 114 2.47 14.49 -19.39
CA THR A 114 2.04 13.47 -20.36
C THR A 114 3.25 12.97 -21.14
N LEU A 115 3.27 11.67 -21.46
CA LEU A 115 4.27 11.01 -22.31
C LEU A 115 3.86 11.02 -23.79
#